data_AF-A0A8T4N6V6-F1
#
_entry.id   AF-A0A8T4N6V6-F1
#
_cell.length_a   1.000
_cell.length_b   1.000
_cell.length_c   1.000
_cell.angle_alpha   90.00
_cell.angle_beta   90.00
_cell.angle_gamma   90.00
#
_symmetry.space_group_name_H-M   'P 1'
#
loop_
_entity.id
_entity.type
_entity.pdbx_description
1 polymer ?
#
loop_
_entity_poly.entity_id
_entity_poly.type
_entity_poly.pdbx_seq_one_letter_code
_entity_poly.pdbx_strand_id
1 'polypeptide(L)'
;MEYKKIFLPLFLIPCSLFLILVVSASPTLQLQNEQIQPGETIFCTITTLGEFTSQIEKSQIKFFQGRKQITLETDILFYNQTHYLAIYTTQETNLTLQIENILYKEADQLQSITIIENLSIQKNILFNKNTNETYTQILKIKPGHIFSSTQPKLKLTNVGTANLNLTFNEQEISLSPLSSQELNFTPTETFTLTKVSTYKDFLVPTVYLKSELNTTFISPTTKLDLRADPDLLFIELFTENETTVTIQLFNFADQNLTDIKIAHNTSFLEITELENFQPKGIQNLTLKLGPENPGHFQGTINISYMQNENQNILQIPLSIFVLSKGTPKENFQIIEKTCEEMLGQVCKSGAEICNKTPIFTKNLEYCCLGSCISIKEESSSGGFGWLVGIVILIVLVLIGYSFYKKQQLFQSPTSKDALATTTKSFESRISGNQTKRTVGDLTKF
;
A
#
# COMPACT_ATOMS: atom_id res chain seq x y z
N MET A 1 -56.98 -13.95 42.66
CA MET A 1 -56.50 -14.42 41.35
C MET A 1 -56.34 -13.17 40.49
N GLU A 2 -55.19 -12.50 40.64
CA GLU A 2 -55.04 -11.12 40.20
C GLU A 2 -53.54 -10.75 40.11
N TYR A 3 -53.23 -9.85 39.17
CA TYR A 3 -51.92 -9.25 38.83
C TYR A 3 -50.93 -10.18 38.09
N LYS A 4 -50.22 -9.77 37.03
CA LYS A 4 -50.00 -8.46 36.40
C LYS A 4 -49.46 -8.74 34.98
N LYS A 5 -50.09 -8.21 33.92
CA LYS A 5 -49.50 -8.21 32.57
C LYS A 5 -48.37 -7.19 32.54
N ILE A 6 -47.13 -7.66 32.45
CA ILE A 6 -45.96 -6.81 32.18
C ILE A 6 -45.98 -6.49 30.68
N PHE A 7 -46.35 -5.26 30.38
CA PHE A 7 -46.18 -4.63 29.08
C PHE A 7 -44.68 -4.37 28.89
N LEU A 8 -44.05 -5.07 27.94
CA LEU A 8 -42.70 -4.77 27.48
C LEU A 8 -42.82 -4.06 26.13
N PRO A 9 -42.61 -2.74 26.02
CA PRO A 9 -42.43 -2.10 24.73
C PRO A 9 -40.97 -2.34 24.33
N LEU A 10 -40.70 -3.41 23.58
CA LEU A 10 -39.40 -3.54 22.94
C LEU A 10 -39.39 -2.56 21.76
N PHE A 11 -38.71 -1.44 22.00
CA PHE A 11 -38.23 -0.44 21.05
C PHE A 11 -38.06 -0.99 19.62
N LEU A 12 -38.96 -0.61 18.72
CA LEU A 12 -38.69 -0.50 17.29
C LEU A 12 -37.70 0.66 17.14
N ILE A 13 -36.41 0.36 17.17
CA ILE A 13 -35.37 1.30 16.74
C ILE A 13 -35.57 1.49 15.23
N PRO A 14 -35.83 2.71 14.73
CA PRO A 14 -35.82 2.96 13.31
C PRO A 14 -34.37 2.80 12.85
N CYS A 15 -34.08 1.71 12.15
CA CYS A 15 -32.85 1.49 11.41
C CYS A 15 -32.83 2.45 10.19
N SER A 16 -32.72 3.74 10.46
CA SER A 16 -32.54 4.79 9.47
C SER A 16 -31.33 5.63 9.87
N LEU A 17 -30.15 5.02 9.94
CA LEU A 17 -28.92 5.76 10.17
C LEU A 17 -27.81 5.25 9.26
N PHE A 18 -27.38 6.16 8.37
CA PHE A 18 -26.09 6.20 7.68
C PHE A 18 -25.80 5.12 6.63
N LEU A 19 -26.36 5.33 5.43
CA LEU A 19 -25.58 5.12 4.22
C LEU A 19 -24.44 6.16 4.23
N ILE A 20 -23.33 5.82 4.88
CA ILE A 20 -22.08 6.55 4.68
C ILE A 20 -21.76 6.36 3.21
N LEU A 21 -21.81 7.43 2.42
CA LEU A 21 -21.25 7.44 1.08
C LEU A 21 -19.78 7.07 1.25
N VAL A 22 -19.44 5.82 0.97
CA VAL A 22 -18.04 5.37 0.92
C VAL A 22 -17.47 6.06 -0.31
N VAL A 23 -16.86 7.23 -0.09
CA VAL A 23 -16.18 7.96 -1.15
C VAL A 23 -14.91 7.18 -1.45
N SER A 24 -14.90 6.46 -2.58
CA SER A 24 -13.74 5.71 -3.05
C SER A 24 -12.54 6.65 -3.19
N ALA A 25 -11.38 6.27 -2.63
CA ALA A 25 -10.15 7.03 -2.83
C ALA A 25 -9.48 6.70 -4.18
N SER A 26 -10.05 5.82 -4.99
CA SER A 26 -9.52 5.47 -6.32
C SER A 26 -9.28 6.70 -7.19
N PRO A 27 -8.12 6.81 -7.87
CA PRO A 27 -7.86 7.84 -8.86
C PRO A 27 -8.98 7.97 -9.89
N THR A 28 -9.39 9.19 -10.18
CA THR A 28 -10.42 9.50 -11.19
C THR A 28 -9.88 10.50 -12.20
N LEU A 29 -10.33 10.38 -13.45
CA LEU A 29 -10.03 11.32 -14.51
C LEU A 29 -11.24 12.19 -14.78
N GLN A 30 -11.02 13.49 -14.90
CA GLN A 30 -12.04 14.46 -15.24
C GLN A 30 -11.60 15.27 -16.45
N LEU A 31 -12.47 15.33 -17.47
CA LEU A 31 -12.29 16.21 -18.62
C LEU A 31 -12.66 17.64 -18.25
N GLN A 32 -11.87 18.61 -18.69
CA GLN A 32 -12.21 20.02 -18.49
C GLN A 32 -13.42 20.44 -19.34
N ASN A 33 -13.52 19.89 -20.56
CA ASN A 33 -14.61 20.14 -21.49
C ASN A 33 -15.06 18.81 -22.11
N GLU A 34 -16.36 18.50 -22.03
CA GLU A 34 -16.92 17.24 -22.55
C GLU A 34 -17.00 17.21 -24.08
N GLN A 35 -17.35 18.34 -24.69
CA GLN A 35 -17.38 18.46 -26.15
C GLN A 35 -15.96 18.69 -26.64
N ILE A 36 -15.43 17.80 -27.49
CA ILE A 36 -14.06 17.86 -27.98
C ILE A 36 -14.07 17.92 -29.49
N GLN A 37 -13.26 18.81 -30.07
CA GLN A 37 -13.14 18.97 -31.52
C GLN A 37 -11.76 18.55 -32.04
N PRO A 38 -11.64 18.07 -33.30
CA PRO A 38 -10.36 17.78 -33.91
C PRO A 38 -9.48 19.03 -33.99
N GLY A 39 -8.26 18.95 -33.48
CA GLY A 39 -7.30 20.06 -33.44
C GLY A 39 -7.36 20.92 -32.16
N GLU A 40 -8.39 20.74 -31.33
CA GLU A 40 -8.51 21.37 -30.01
C GLU A 40 -7.50 20.74 -29.04
N THR A 41 -6.96 21.53 -28.09
CA THR A 41 -6.21 20.95 -26.97
C THR A 41 -7.18 20.42 -25.92
N ILE A 42 -7.10 19.12 -25.63
CA ILE A 42 -7.95 18.46 -24.64
C ILE A 42 -7.22 18.52 -23.29
N PHE A 43 -7.87 19.03 -22.25
CA PHE A 43 -7.33 19.05 -20.89
C PHE A 43 -8.10 18.09 -19.99
N CYS A 44 -7.34 17.32 -19.21
CA CYS A 44 -7.84 16.39 -18.23
C CYS A 44 -7.11 16.59 -16.89
N THR A 45 -7.79 16.35 -15.79
CA THR A 45 -7.18 16.24 -14.47
C THR A 45 -7.34 14.83 -13.93
N ILE A 46 -6.28 14.25 -13.38
CA ILE A 46 -6.35 13.00 -12.61
C ILE A 46 -6.08 13.32 -11.14
N THR A 47 -7.05 13.01 -10.29
CA THR A 47 -7.01 13.27 -8.84
C THR A 47 -7.39 12.02 -8.06
N THR A 48 -7.02 11.98 -6.79
CA THR A 48 -7.37 10.92 -5.84
C THR A 48 -7.62 11.58 -4.48
N LEU A 49 -8.52 11.00 -3.67
CA LEU A 49 -8.64 11.37 -2.25
C LEU A 49 -7.58 10.69 -1.37
N GLY A 50 -6.90 9.68 -1.93
CA GLY A 50 -5.75 9.02 -1.32
C GLY A 50 -4.45 9.77 -1.65
N GLU A 51 -3.36 9.01 -1.74
CA GLU A 51 -2.04 9.55 -2.09
C GLU A 51 -1.49 8.83 -3.32
N PHE A 52 -1.11 9.56 -4.37
CA PHE A 52 -0.34 8.96 -5.45
C PHE A 52 1.03 8.52 -4.92
N THR A 53 1.39 7.26 -5.15
CA THR A 53 2.71 6.74 -4.73
C THR A 53 3.79 6.94 -5.78
N SER A 54 3.37 7.15 -7.03
CA SER A 54 4.23 7.53 -8.14
C SER A 54 3.50 8.50 -9.05
N GLN A 55 4.27 9.35 -9.74
CA GLN A 55 3.72 10.18 -10.82
C GLN A 55 3.38 9.30 -12.02
N ILE A 56 2.29 9.64 -12.71
CA ILE A 56 1.91 9.01 -13.99
C ILE A 56 2.91 9.42 -15.07
N GLU A 57 3.60 8.45 -15.63
CA GLU A 57 4.52 8.64 -16.74
C GLU A 57 3.81 8.67 -18.10
N LYS A 58 4.41 9.35 -19.08
CA LYS A 58 3.89 9.38 -20.47
C LYS A 58 3.78 7.97 -21.08
N SER A 59 4.64 7.04 -20.68
CA SER A 59 4.64 5.62 -21.11
C SER A 59 3.39 4.86 -20.68
N GLN A 60 2.78 5.26 -19.56
CA GLN A 60 1.55 4.66 -19.02
C GLN A 60 0.29 5.14 -19.74
N ILE A 61 0.38 6.23 -20.52
CA ILE A 61 -0.73 6.86 -21.21
C ILE A 61 -0.82 6.26 -22.62
N LYS A 62 -1.86 5.47 -22.86
CA LYS A 62 -2.11 4.80 -24.14
C LYS A 62 -3.41 5.29 -24.75
N PHE A 63 -3.45 5.31 -26.08
CA PHE A 63 -4.63 5.64 -26.85
C PHE A 63 -4.98 4.51 -27.79
N PHE A 64 -6.27 4.19 -27.88
CA PHE A 64 -6.77 3.15 -28.76
C PHE A 64 -7.86 3.71 -29.67
N GLN A 65 -7.82 3.31 -30.93
CA GLN A 65 -8.88 3.51 -31.90
C GLN A 65 -9.46 2.12 -32.22
N GLY A 66 -10.56 1.76 -31.57
CA GLY A 66 -11.03 0.38 -31.54
C GLY A 66 -9.98 -0.53 -30.89
N ARG A 67 -9.49 -1.55 -31.63
CA ARG A 67 -8.45 -2.48 -31.14
C ARG A 67 -7.02 -2.03 -31.42
N LYS A 68 -6.83 -0.95 -32.18
CA LYS A 68 -5.50 -0.50 -32.60
C LYS A 68 -4.99 0.56 -31.63
N GLN A 69 -3.83 0.31 -31.01
CA GLN A 69 -3.12 1.34 -30.27
C GLN A 69 -2.56 2.38 -31.24
N ILE A 70 -2.72 3.66 -30.88
CA ILE A 70 -2.17 4.80 -31.61
C ILE A 70 -1.33 5.65 -30.66
N THR A 71 -0.41 6.44 -31.22
CA THR A 71 0.40 7.39 -30.48
C THR A 71 -0.14 8.79 -30.73
N LEU A 72 -0.45 9.51 -29.65
CA LEU A 72 -0.79 10.92 -29.68
C LEU A 72 0.27 11.71 -28.92
N GLU A 73 0.44 12.96 -29.29
CA GLU A 73 1.26 13.88 -28.51
C GLU A 73 0.50 14.24 -27.22
N THR A 74 1.20 14.16 -26.09
CA THR A 74 0.65 14.49 -24.77
C THR A 74 1.67 15.24 -23.93
N ASP A 75 1.12 16.08 -23.05
CA ASP A 75 1.85 16.76 -21.99
C ASP A 75 1.23 16.39 -20.65
N ILE A 76 2.04 16.12 -19.63
CA ILE A 76 1.56 15.82 -18.29
C ILE A 76 2.40 16.54 -17.24
N LEU A 77 1.73 17.17 -16.28
CA LEU A 77 2.32 17.83 -15.12
C LEU A 77 1.73 17.23 -13.86
N PHE A 78 2.56 16.92 -12.87
CA PHE A 78 2.09 16.58 -11.53
C PHE A 78 2.38 17.73 -10.59
N TYR A 79 1.35 18.25 -9.92
CA TYR A 79 1.48 19.30 -8.93
C TYR A 79 0.38 19.18 -7.87
N ASN A 80 0.76 19.25 -6.60
CA ASN A 80 -0.16 19.23 -5.45
C ASN A 80 -1.21 18.10 -5.53
N GLN A 81 -0.74 16.84 -5.61
CA GLN A 81 -1.58 15.64 -5.71
C GLN A 81 -2.52 15.59 -6.93
N THR A 82 -2.30 16.43 -7.93
CA THR A 82 -3.10 16.46 -9.16
C THR A 82 -2.21 16.28 -10.37
N HIS A 83 -2.60 15.38 -11.27
CA HIS A 83 -2.01 15.30 -12.59
C HIS A 83 -2.84 16.12 -13.57
N TYR A 84 -2.19 16.99 -14.33
CA TYR A 84 -2.79 17.76 -15.41
C TYR A 84 -2.27 17.21 -16.73
N LEU A 85 -3.17 16.63 -17.51
CA LEU A 85 -2.88 16.00 -18.80
C LEU A 85 -3.45 16.87 -19.92
N ALA A 86 -2.62 17.18 -20.91
CA ALA A 86 -3.05 17.76 -22.17
C ALA A 86 -2.84 16.75 -23.31
N ILE A 87 -3.83 16.60 -24.18
CA ILE A 87 -3.83 15.66 -25.30
C ILE A 87 -4.02 16.42 -26.59
N TYR A 88 -3.20 16.09 -27.59
CA TYR A 88 -3.25 16.71 -28.92
C TYR A 88 -3.67 15.68 -29.97
N THR A 89 -4.79 15.96 -30.64
CA THR A 89 -5.31 15.14 -31.73
C THR A 89 -5.87 16.04 -32.83
N THR A 90 -5.74 15.63 -34.09
CA THR A 90 -6.23 16.37 -35.26
C THR A 90 -7.30 15.62 -36.04
N GLN A 91 -7.62 14.38 -35.63
CA GLN A 91 -8.54 13.51 -36.35
C GLN A 91 -9.90 13.47 -35.66
N GLU A 92 -10.95 13.51 -36.48
CA GLU A 92 -12.32 13.23 -36.04
C GLU A 92 -12.48 11.72 -35.84
N THR A 93 -12.55 11.29 -34.58
CA THR A 93 -12.63 9.88 -34.24
C THR A 93 -13.01 9.65 -32.78
N ASN A 94 -13.46 8.43 -32.48
CA ASN A 94 -13.65 7.99 -31.10
C ASN A 94 -12.37 7.28 -30.64
N LEU A 95 -11.84 7.71 -29.51
CA LEU A 95 -10.65 7.14 -28.90
C LEU A 95 -10.98 6.60 -27.52
N THR A 96 -10.25 5.57 -27.11
CA THR A 96 -10.18 5.14 -25.71
C THR A 96 -8.83 5.58 -25.16
N LEU A 97 -8.84 6.48 -24.18
CA LEU A 97 -7.69 6.81 -23.35
C LEU A 97 -7.58 5.74 -22.26
N GLN A 98 -6.41 5.14 -22.13
CA GLN A 98 -6.10 4.19 -21.09
C GLN A 98 -4.84 4.64 -20.36
N ILE A 99 -4.94 4.84 -19.05
CA ILE A 99 -3.80 5.16 -18.18
C ILE A 99 -3.57 3.94 -17.28
N GLU A 100 -2.51 3.20 -17.55
CA GLU A 100 -2.25 1.91 -16.91
C GLU A 100 -1.44 2.03 -15.62
N ASN A 101 -1.67 1.11 -14.68
CA ASN A 101 -0.85 0.91 -13.49
C ASN A 101 -0.65 2.20 -12.66
N ILE A 102 -1.71 2.97 -12.46
CA ILE A 102 -1.67 4.14 -11.58
C ILE A 102 -1.56 3.64 -10.14
N LEU A 103 -0.42 3.89 -9.51
CA LEU A 103 -0.13 3.44 -8.15
C LEU A 103 -0.56 4.51 -7.13
N TYR A 104 -1.42 4.12 -6.20
CA TYR A 104 -1.94 5.02 -5.15
C TYR A 104 -2.10 4.30 -3.81
N LYS A 105 -2.20 5.06 -2.72
CA LYS A 105 -2.49 4.57 -1.38
C LYS A 105 -3.91 4.93 -0.98
N GLU A 106 -4.61 3.95 -0.43
CA GLU A 106 -5.89 4.10 0.24
C GLU A 106 -5.78 3.43 1.61
N ALA A 107 -5.97 4.20 2.69
CA ALA A 107 -5.78 3.73 4.07
C ALA A 107 -4.43 3.00 4.31
N ASP A 108 -3.33 3.60 3.83
CA ASP A 108 -1.96 3.06 3.88
C ASP A 108 -1.70 1.75 3.12
N GLN A 109 -2.68 1.25 2.37
CA GLN A 109 -2.49 0.10 1.49
C GLN A 109 -2.18 0.55 0.07
N LEU A 110 -1.13 -0.03 -0.53
CA LEU A 110 -0.78 0.20 -1.92
C LEU A 110 -1.81 -0.48 -2.83
N GLN A 111 -2.33 0.30 -3.76
CA GLN A 111 -3.31 -0.11 -4.76
C GLN A 111 -2.81 0.27 -6.15
N SER A 112 -3.33 -0.41 -7.17
CA SER A 112 -3.08 -0.11 -8.57
C SER A 112 -4.40 -0.09 -9.32
N ILE A 113 -4.58 0.92 -10.18
CA ILE A 113 -5.76 1.01 -11.04
C ILE A 113 -5.37 1.36 -12.47
N THR A 114 -6.17 0.88 -13.43
CA THR A 114 -6.15 1.37 -14.81
C THR A 114 -7.39 2.22 -15.05
N ILE A 115 -7.19 3.48 -15.44
CA ILE A 115 -8.29 4.35 -15.87
C ILE A 115 -8.53 4.14 -17.35
N ILE A 116 -9.80 3.92 -17.73
CA ILE A 116 -10.23 3.79 -19.12
C ILE A 116 -11.32 4.84 -19.36
N GLU A 117 -11.06 5.78 -20.26
CA GLU A 117 -11.98 6.87 -20.61
C GLU A 117 -12.23 6.90 -22.12
N ASN A 118 -13.49 7.07 -22.52
CA ASN A 118 -13.86 7.19 -23.93
C ASN A 118 -13.95 8.66 -24.35
N LEU A 119 -13.11 9.05 -25.31
CA LEU A 119 -13.07 10.39 -25.87
C LEU A 119 -13.78 10.40 -27.22
N SER A 120 -14.89 11.13 -27.31
CA SER A 120 -15.61 11.39 -28.56
C SER A 120 -15.13 12.70 -29.17
N ILE A 121 -14.32 12.64 -30.23
CA ILE A 121 -13.78 13.82 -30.92
C ILE A 121 -14.59 14.04 -32.19
N GLN A 122 -15.45 15.06 -32.18
CA GLN A 122 -16.38 15.35 -33.26
C GLN A 122 -16.33 16.81 -33.64
N LYS A 123 -16.43 17.10 -34.94
CA LYS A 123 -16.39 18.47 -35.43
C LYS A 123 -17.70 19.19 -35.08
N ASN A 124 -17.61 20.30 -34.34
CA ASN A 124 -18.78 21.13 -34.05
C ASN A 124 -18.96 22.16 -35.17
N ILE A 125 -19.83 21.85 -36.13
CA ILE A 125 -20.12 22.73 -37.27
C ILE A 125 -21.24 23.69 -36.87
N LEU A 126 -20.91 24.97 -36.81
CA LEU A 126 -21.83 26.06 -36.54
C LEU A 126 -22.33 26.68 -37.84
N PHE A 127 -23.51 27.30 -37.81
CA PHE A 127 -24.15 27.88 -38.99
C PHE A 127 -24.43 29.38 -38.78
N ASN A 128 -23.98 30.21 -39.72
CA ASN A 128 -24.27 31.63 -39.74
C ASN A 128 -25.54 31.89 -40.56
N LYS A 129 -26.63 32.27 -39.87
CA LYS A 129 -27.93 32.55 -40.52
C LYS A 129 -27.89 33.71 -41.51
N ASN A 130 -26.95 34.65 -41.34
CA ASN A 130 -26.88 35.85 -42.17
C ASN A 130 -26.09 35.63 -43.47
N THR A 131 -25.03 34.82 -43.41
CA THR A 131 -24.19 34.51 -44.59
C THR A 131 -24.51 33.17 -45.25
N ASN A 132 -25.33 32.33 -44.60
CA ASN A 132 -25.63 30.96 -45.03
C ASN A 132 -24.37 30.05 -45.11
N GLU A 133 -23.32 30.41 -44.36
CA GLU A 133 -22.06 29.68 -44.33
C GLU A 133 -21.92 28.86 -43.04
N THR A 134 -21.18 27.76 -43.15
CA THR A 134 -20.82 26.93 -42.00
C THR A 134 -19.42 27.29 -41.52
N TYR A 135 -19.21 27.25 -40.21
CA TYR A 135 -17.92 27.57 -39.61
C TYR A 135 -17.61 26.71 -38.39
N THR A 136 -16.35 26.73 -37.97
CA THR A 136 -15.86 26.05 -36.78
C THR A 136 -15.01 26.98 -35.93
N GLN A 137 -15.08 26.81 -34.62
CA GLN A 137 -14.30 27.53 -33.64
C GLN A 137 -13.43 26.52 -32.91
N ILE A 138 -12.12 26.51 -33.19
CA ILE A 138 -11.21 25.48 -32.69
C ILE A 138 -9.91 26.14 -32.25
N LEU A 139 -9.63 26.07 -30.95
CA LEU A 139 -8.42 26.63 -30.35
C LEU A 139 -7.42 25.53 -30.00
N LYS A 140 -6.20 25.65 -30.51
CA LYS A 140 -5.05 24.85 -30.09
C LYS A 140 -4.15 25.69 -29.19
N ILE A 141 -3.84 25.16 -28.01
CA ILE A 141 -2.99 25.77 -26.99
C ILE A 141 -1.74 24.93 -26.76
N LYS A 142 -0.55 25.53 -26.86
CA LYS A 142 0.73 24.89 -26.56
C LYS A 142 1.69 25.82 -25.79
N PRO A 143 2.51 25.30 -24.85
CA PRO A 143 2.49 23.93 -24.31
C PRO A 143 1.23 23.65 -23.47
N GLY A 144 0.96 22.39 -23.14
CA GLY A 144 -0.23 21.96 -22.38
C GLY A 144 -0.12 22.20 -20.88
N HIS A 145 1.09 22.49 -20.41
CA HIS A 145 1.38 23.02 -19.10
C HIS A 145 2.61 23.92 -19.22
N ILE A 146 2.79 24.83 -18.27
CA ILE A 146 4.00 25.64 -18.19
C ILE A 146 4.69 25.34 -16.87
N PHE A 147 5.97 24.99 -16.95
CA PHE A 147 6.85 24.90 -15.81
C PHE A 147 8.08 25.77 -16.09
N SER A 148 8.24 26.89 -15.39
CA SER A 148 9.28 27.87 -15.72
C SER A 148 9.70 28.74 -14.52
N SER A 149 10.98 29.08 -14.45
CA SER A 149 11.52 30.14 -13.57
C SER A 149 11.71 31.48 -14.28
N THR A 150 11.54 31.48 -15.60
CA THR A 150 11.54 32.68 -16.47
C THR A 150 10.13 33.02 -16.91
N GLN A 151 9.94 34.17 -17.55
CA GLN A 151 8.63 34.63 -18.01
C GLN A 151 7.91 33.56 -18.86
N PRO A 152 6.77 33.02 -18.37
CA PRO A 152 5.93 32.06 -19.10
C PRO A 152 5.52 32.53 -20.50
N LYS A 153 5.48 31.58 -21.44
CA LYS A 153 5.01 31.77 -22.80
C LYS A 153 3.92 30.78 -23.15
N LEU A 154 2.85 31.25 -23.77
CA LEU A 154 1.75 30.42 -24.25
C LEU A 154 1.44 30.74 -25.71
N LYS A 155 1.44 29.72 -26.57
CA LYS A 155 1.07 29.86 -27.98
C LYS A 155 -0.37 29.44 -28.19
N LEU A 156 -1.18 30.37 -28.66
CA LEU A 156 -2.55 30.15 -29.09
C LEU A 156 -2.60 30.06 -30.60
N THR A 157 -3.31 29.07 -31.15
CA THR A 157 -3.48 28.91 -32.60
C THR A 157 -4.94 28.64 -32.92
N ASN A 158 -5.52 29.43 -33.80
CA ASN A 158 -6.85 29.18 -34.33
C ASN A 158 -6.75 28.17 -35.47
N VAL A 159 -7.25 26.95 -35.26
CA VAL A 159 -7.29 25.89 -36.28
C VAL A 159 -8.70 25.71 -36.86
N GLY A 160 -9.65 26.55 -36.46
CA GLY A 160 -10.99 26.61 -37.01
C GLY A 160 -11.07 27.48 -38.27
N THR A 161 -12.31 27.73 -38.71
CA THR A 161 -12.60 28.51 -39.93
C THR A 161 -13.21 29.88 -39.65
N ALA A 162 -13.62 30.16 -38.41
CA ALA A 162 -14.06 31.50 -37.99
C ALA A 162 -12.97 32.25 -37.21
N ASN A 163 -13.09 33.58 -37.13
CA ASN A 163 -12.30 34.38 -36.19
C ASN A 163 -12.63 33.94 -34.74
N LEU A 164 -11.60 33.81 -33.91
CA LEU A 164 -11.75 33.54 -32.48
C LEU A 164 -11.49 34.82 -31.71
N ASN A 165 -12.49 35.26 -30.93
CA ASN A 165 -12.29 36.28 -29.91
C ASN A 165 -11.97 35.57 -28.60
N LEU A 166 -10.85 35.94 -28.01
CA LEU A 166 -10.26 35.32 -26.83
C LEU A 166 -10.10 36.37 -25.74
N THR A 167 -10.30 35.97 -24.50
CA THR A 167 -9.95 36.76 -23.33
C THR A 167 -8.84 36.04 -22.58
N PHE A 168 -7.73 36.74 -22.34
CA PHE A 168 -6.57 36.24 -21.61
C PHE A 168 -6.07 37.35 -20.67
N ASN A 169 -6.02 37.08 -19.36
CA ASN A 169 -5.64 38.08 -18.34
C ASN A 169 -6.35 39.43 -18.54
N GLU A 170 -7.67 39.40 -18.73
CA GLU A 170 -8.52 40.59 -18.97
C GLU A 170 -8.26 41.33 -20.29
N GLN A 171 -7.35 40.83 -21.14
CA GLN A 171 -7.09 41.38 -22.48
C GLN A 171 -7.90 40.63 -23.54
N GLU A 172 -8.52 41.38 -24.45
CA GLU A 172 -9.18 40.83 -25.63
C GLU A 172 -8.18 40.64 -26.78
N ILE A 173 -8.20 39.45 -27.37
CA ILE A 173 -7.34 39.05 -28.48
C ILE A 173 -8.23 38.47 -29.58
N SER A 174 -8.01 38.86 -30.83
CA SER A 174 -8.70 38.27 -31.98
C SER A 174 -7.72 37.48 -32.83
N LEU A 175 -8.00 36.19 -33.06
CA LEU A 175 -7.22 35.31 -33.93
C LEU A 175 -8.00 34.98 -35.19
N SER A 176 -7.49 35.39 -36.35
CA SER A 176 -7.98 34.94 -37.64
C SER A 176 -7.75 33.44 -37.87
N PRO A 177 -8.52 32.77 -38.76
CA PRO A 177 -8.30 31.38 -39.11
C PRO A 177 -6.84 31.10 -39.48
N LEU A 178 -6.30 29.97 -38.99
CA LEU A 178 -4.92 29.51 -39.19
C LEU A 178 -3.83 30.42 -38.62
N SER A 179 -4.19 31.50 -37.92
CA SER A 179 -3.22 32.37 -37.27
C SER A 179 -2.82 31.86 -35.88
N SER A 180 -1.60 32.21 -35.47
CA SER A 180 -1.08 31.95 -34.14
C SER A 180 -0.59 33.24 -33.48
N GLN A 181 -0.71 33.30 -32.16
CA GLN A 181 -0.12 34.36 -31.35
C GLN A 181 0.56 33.76 -30.12
N GLU A 182 1.75 34.28 -29.79
CA GLU A 182 2.44 33.97 -28.54
C GLU A 182 2.15 35.05 -27.51
N LEU A 183 1.78 34.62 -26.30
CA LEU A 183 1.46 35.47 -25.18
C LEU A 183 2.51 35.27 -24.09
N ASN A 184 3.09 36.38 -23.63
CA ASN A 184 3.94 36.41 -22.46
C ASN A 184 3.12 36.93 -21.28
N PHE A 185 3.28 36.33 -20.11
CA PHE A 185 2.59 36.76 -18.90
C PHE A 185 3.44 36.45 -17.67
N THR A 186 3.08 37.03 -16.53
CA THR A 186 3.81 36.83 -15.28
C THR A 186 2.81 36.45 -14.19
N PRO A 187 2.76 35.16 -13.78
CA PRO A 187 1.92 34.72 -12.69
C PRO A 187 2.28 35.40 -11.37
N THR A 188 1.27 35.65 -10.54
CA THR A 188 1.44 36.20 -9.19
C THR A 188 1.76 35.13 -8.15
N GLU A 189 1.34 33.88 -8.38
CA GLU A 189 1.51 32.76 -7.48
C GLU A 189 2.39 31.66 -8.11
N THR A 190 2.95 30.79 -7.26
CA THR A 190 3.78 29.66 -7.69
C THR A 190 3.02 28.71 -8.60
N PHE A 191 1.73 28.49 -8.34
CA PHE A 191 0.86 27.69 -9.20
C PHE A 191 -0.39 28.46 -9.53
N THR A 192 -0.74 28.52 -10.81
CA THR A 192 -1.96 29.15 -11.30
C THR A 192 -2.58 28.32 -12.41
N LEU A 193 -3.90 28.32 -12.51
CA LEU A 193 -4.62 27.84 -13.69
C LEU A 193 -4.85 29.03 -14.62
N THR A 194 -3.96 29.20 -15.58
CA THR A 194 -4.01 30.30 -16.55
C THR A 194 -5.22 30.11 -17.47
N LYS A 195 -6.20 31.01 -17.36
CA LYS A 195 -7.46 30.94 -18.08
C LYS A 195 -7.36 31.59 -19.46
N VAL A 196 -7.78 30.85 -20.49
CA VAL A 196 -8.03 31.36 -21.85
C VAL A 196 -9.51 31.13 -22.16
N SER A 197 -10.29 32.21 -22.27
CA SER A 197 -11.73 32.15 -22.54
C SER A 197 -12.02 32.47 -24.01
N THR A 198 -12.88 31.69 -24.66
CA THR A 198 -13.41 31.94 -26.00
C THR A 198 -14.81 31.34 -26.12
N TYR A 199 -15.06 30.47 -27.11
CA TYR A 199 -16.26 29.62 -27.18
C TYR A 199 -16.34 28.58 -26.04
N LYS A 200 -15.22 28.36 -25.32
CA LYS A 200 -15.08 27.58 -24.09
C LYS A 200 -14.01 28.22 -23.21
N ASP A 201 -13.97 27.80 -21.95
CA ASP A 201 -12.86 28.09 -21.06
C ASP A 201 -11.80 26.98 -21.14
N PHE A 202 -10.53 27.37 -21.26
CA PHE A 202 -9.37 26.49 -21.21
C PHE A 202 -8.49 26.90 -20.02
N LEU A 203 -8.10 25.95 -19.18
CA LEU A 203 -7.32 26.20 -17.97
C LEU A 203 -5.96 25.52 -18.11
N VAL A 204 -4.93 26.33 -18.37
CA VAL A 204 -3.57 25.84 -18.55
C VAL A 204 -2.85 25.89 -17.20
N PRO A 205 -2.39 24.76 -16.66
CA PRO A 205 -1.64 24.75 -15.40
C PRO A 205 -0.26 25.38 -15.63
N THR A 206 0.06 26.38 -14.81
CA THR A 206 1.31 27.12 -14.86
C THR A 206 1.95 27.10 -13.49
N VAL A 207 3.12 26.46 -13.40
CA VAL A 207 4.02 26.53 -12.25
C VAL A 207 5.12 27.54 -12.57
N TYR A 208 5.14 28.66 -11.83
CA TYR A 208 6.07 29.76 -12.03
C TYR A 208 6.92 30.01 -10.78
N LEU A 209 8.23 29.91 -10.94
CA LEU A 209 9.18 30.01 -9.84
C LEU A 209 9.93 31.34 -9.93
N LYS A 210 9.42 32.36 -9.24
CA LYS A 210 10.01 33.70 -9.25
C LYS A 210 11.41 33.65 -8.62
N SER A 211 12.44 33.99 -9.40
CA SER A 211 13.87 33.94 -9.03
C SER A 211 14.31 34.93 -7.92
N GLU A 212 13.40 35.53 -7.14
CA GLU A 212 13.71 36.52 -6.08
C GLU A 212 13.85 35.91 -4.68
N LEU A 213 13.61 34.61 -4.52
CA LEU A 213 13.87 33.91 -3.27
C LEU A 213 15.23 33.21 -3.37
N ASN A 214 16.12 33.48 -2.40
CA ASN A 214 17.28 32.64 -2.04
C ASN A 214 16.84 31.24 -1.54
N THR A 215 15.80 30.67 -2.14
CA THR A 215 15.48 29.26 -2.06
C THR A 215 16.41 28.58 -3.05
N THR A 216 17.38 27.83 -2.53
CA THR A 216 18.03 26.75 -3.29
C THR A 216 16.91 25.84 -3.80
N PHE A 217 16.51 26.09 -5.04
CA PHE A 217 15.40 25.41 -5.66
C PHE A 217 15.90 24.11 -6.27
N ILE A 218 15.38 23.00 -5.75
CA ILE A 218 15.51 21.68 -6.32
C ILE A 218 14.43 21.58 -7.40
N SER A 219 14.85 21.41 -8.66
CA SER A 219 13.97 21.20 -9.81
C SER A 219 12.87 20.18 -9.47
N PRO A 220 11.57 20.39 -9.80
CA PRO A 220 10.55 19.35 -9.73
C PRO A 220 10.66 18.53 -11.01
N THR A 221 11.87 18.07 -11.22
CA THR A 221 12.31 16.93 -11.99
C THR A 221 13.77 16.72 -11.56
N THR A 222 14.07 16.56 -10.27
CA THR A 222 15.11 15.57 -9.97
C THR A 222 14.47 14.22 -10.23
N LYS A 223 14.34 13.88 -11.51
CA LYS A 223 14.47 12.48 -11.91
C LYS A 223 15.70 12.02 -11.17
N LEU A 224 15.53 11.14 -10.20
CA LEU A 224 16.65 10.60 -9.45
C LEU A 224 17.70 10.20 -10.47
N ASP A 225 18.89 10.73 -10.30
CA ASP A 225 19.94 10.47 -11.27
C ASP A 225 20.33 9.00 -11.20
N LEU A 226 20.15 8.34 -10.05
CA LEU A 226 20.13 6.89 -9.99
C LEU A 226 18.78 6.34 -10.46
N ARG A 227 18.79 5.44 -11.45
CA ARG A 227 17.60 4.71 -11.93
C ARG A 227 17.86 3.22 -12.00
N ALA A 228 16.78 2.45 -11.89
CA ALA A 228 16.79 1.00 -12.01
C ALA A 228 16.12 0.53 -13.31
N ASP A 229 16.63 -0.56 -13.87
CA ASP A 229 16.01 -1.36 -14.91
C ASP A 229 16.07 -2.84 -14.51
N PRO A 230 14.93 -3.50 -14.22
CA PRO A 230 13.57 -2.93 -14.24
C PRO A 230 13.32 -1.97 -13.07
N ASP A 231 12.31 -1.11 -13.21
CA ASP A 231 11.82 -0.19 -12.18
C ASP A 231 10.90 -0.86 -11.14
N LEU A 232 10.28 -1.99 -11.50
CA LEU A 232 9.57 -2.93 -10.63
C LEU A 232 10.18 -4.33 -10.80
N LEU A 233 10.58 -4.96 -9.70
CA LEU A 233 10.95 -6.37 -9.73
C LEU A 233 9.71 -7.25 -9.55
N PHE A 234 9.24 -7.81 -10.66
CA PHE A 234 8.26 -8.88 -10.68
C PHE A 234 8.97 -10.22 -10.87
N ILE A 235 8.73 -11.19 -9.99
CA ILE A 235 9.35 -12.52 -10.13
C ILE A 235 8.47 -13.64 -9.58
N GLU A 236 8.53 -14.78 -10.27
CA GLU A 236 7.92 -16.05 -9.92
C GLU A 236 8.99 -17.01 -9.40
N LEU A 237 8.80 -17.53 -8.19
CA LEU A 237 9.74 -18.40 -7.50
C LEU A 237 9.06 -19.65 -6.96
N PHE A 238 9.84 -20.70 -6.76
CA PHE A 238 9.43 -21.85 -5.99
C PHE A 238 10.10 -21.84 -4.61
N THR A 239 9.43 -22.40 -3.61
CA THR A 239 10.05 -22.61 -2.29
C THR A 239 11.29 -23.51 -2.40
N GLU A 240 12.24 -23.34 -1.48
CA GLU A 240 13.49 -24.13 -1.39
C GLU A 240 14.42 -24.03 -2.61
N ASN A 241 14.19 -23.07 -3.50
CA ASN A 241 15.08 -22.76 -4.62
C ASN A 241 15.74 -21.40 -4.38
N GLU A 242 17.06 -21.38 -4.36
CA GLU A 242 17.83 -20.14 -4.43
C GLU A 242 17.86 -19.63 -5.87
N THR A 243 17.41 -18.39 -6.07
CA THR A 243 17.42 -17.72 -7.37
C THR A 243 18.22 -16.43 -7.27
N THR A 244 19.12 -16.22 -8.23
CA THR A 244 19.87 -14.97 -8.34
C THR A 244 19.26 -14.12 -9.45
N VAL A 245 18.98 -12.85 -9.16
CA VAL A 245 18.43 -11.86 -10.09
C VAL A 245 19.32 -10.63 -10.09
N THR A 246 19.35 -9.92 -11.21
CA THR A 246 20.15 -8.70 -11.34
C THR A 246 19.27 -7.55 -11.79
N ILE A 247 19.37 -6.41 -11.11
CA ILE A 247 18.76 -5.15 -11.51
C ILE A 247 19.88 -4.22 -11.97
N GLN A 248 19.77 -3.65 -13.16
CA GLN A 248 20.75 -2.69 -13.63
C GLN A 248 20.46 -1.32 -13.04
N LEU A 249 21.47 -0.70 -12.45
CA LEU A 249 21.41 0.64 -11.91
C LEU A 249 22.26 1.58 -12.76
N PHE A 250 21.69 2.73 -13.10
CA PHE A 250 22.29 3.73 -13.98
C PHE A 250 22.40 5.05 -13.25
N ASN A 251 23.61 5.61 -13.18
CA ASN A 251 23.83 6.96 -12.71
C ASN A 251 23.75 7.94 -13.89
N PHE A 252 22.64 8.65 -14.05
CA PHE A 252 22.45 9.70 -15.04
C PHE A 252 23.08 11.05 -14.66
N ALA A 253 23.69 11.19 -13.48
CA ALA A 253 24.37 12.43 -13.11
C ALA A 253 25.68 12.61 -13.87
N ASP A 254 26.11 13.87 -14.00
CA ASP A 254 27.45 14.23 -14.48
C ASP A 254 28.52 14.14 -13.38
N GLN A 255 28.20 13.54 -12.25
CA GLN A 255 29.07 13.40 -11.07
C GLN A 255 28.89 12.07 -10.36
N ASN A 256 29.76 11.80 -9.37
CA ASN A 256 29.72 10.56 -8.60
C ASN A 256 28.54 10.51 -7.63
N LEU A 257 28.02 9.32 -7.40
CA LEU A 257 27.09 9.02 -6.30
C LEU A 257 27.85 8.26 -5.21
N THR A 258 27.77 8.74 -3.98
CA THR A 258 28.55 8.20 -2.84
C THR A 258 27.64 7.79 -1.68
N ASP A 259 28.21 7.16 -0.65
CA ASP A 259 27.53 6.76 0.58
C ASP A 259 26.28 5.90 0.36
N ILE A 260 26.41 4.95 -0.55
CA ILE A 260 25.30 4.10 -0.98
C ILE A 260 24.97 3.11 0.13
N LYS A 261 23.72 3.13 0.56
CA LYS A 261 23.20 2.18 1.54
C LYS A 261 21.91 1.60 1.03
N ILE A 262 21.76 0.30 1.23
CA ILE A 262 20.61 -0.47 0.77
C ILE A 262 19.86 -0.96 2.00
N ALA A 263 18.55 -0.75 2.01
CA ALA A 263 17.64 -1.27 3.01
C ALA A 263 16.47 -1.98 2.32
N HIS A 264 16.05 -3.11 2.87
CA HIS A 264 14.89 -3.86 2.41
C HIS A 264 14.17 -4.50 3.59
N ASN A 265 12.90 -4.84 3.40
CA ASN A 265 12.02 -5.44 4.41
C ASN A 265 11.66 -6.90 4.13
N THR A 266 12.26 -7.51 3.11
CA THR A 266 12.04 -8.92 2.73
C THR A 266 13.05 -9.83 3.43
N SER A 267 12.58 -10.81 4.21
CA SER A 267 13.40 -11.66 5.08
C SER A 267 14.26 -12.71 4.34
N PHE A 268 13.86 -13.10 3.14
CA PHE A 268 14.51 -14.12 2.30
C PHE A 268 15.28 -13.51 1.11
N LEU A 269 15.54 -12.20 1.17
CA LEU A 269 16.28 -11.44 0.17
C LEU A 269 17.64 -11.06 0.73
N GLU A 270 18.70 -11.45 0.03
CA GLU A 270 20.05 -10.95 0.28
C GLU A 270 20.50 -10.09 -0.91
N ILE A 271 21.18 -9.00 -0.61
CA ILE A 271 21.63 -8.04 -1.62
C ILE A 271 23.13 -7.86 -1.52
N THR A 272 23.82 -7.91 -2.66
CA THR A 272 25.25 -7.61 -2.71
C THR A 272 25.48 -6.11 -2.53
N GLU A 273 26.47 -5.73 -1.73
CA GLU A 273 26.84 -4.33 -1.53
C GLU A 273 27.23 -3.67 -2.87
N LEU A 274 26.89 -2.38 -3.01
CA LEU A 274 27.23 -1.57 -4.18
C LEU A 274 28.41 -0.65 -3.86
N GLU A 275 29.23 -0.41 -4.87
CA GLU A 275 30.28 0.61 -4.80
C GLU A 275 29.76 1.98 -5.26
N ASN A 276 30.52 3.03 -4.99
CA ASN A 276 30.21 4.38 -5.48
C ASN A 276 30.05 4.40 -7.01
N PHE A 277 29.02 5.09 -7.53
CA PHE A 277 28.80 5.19 -8.97
C PHE A 277 29.64 6.29 -9.55
N GLN A 278 30.41 5.97 -10.60
CA GLN A 278 31.03 6.97 -11.47
C GLN A 278 29.94 7.72 -12.28
N PRO A 279 30.25 8.91 -12.83
CA PRO A 279 29.31 9.68 -13.63
C PRO A 279 28.92 8.86 -14.87
N LYS A 280 27.64 8.84 -15.23
CA LYS A 280 27.13 8.00 -16.34
C LYS A 280 27.44 6.50 -16.21
N GLY A 281 27.81 6.04 -15.02
CA GLY A 281 28.18 4.66 -14.74
C GLY A 281 26.99 3.73 -14.61
N ILE A 282 27.23 2.44 -14.86
CA ILE A 282 26.26 1.36 -14.73
C ILE A 282 26.81 0.35 -13.72
N GLN A 283 25.98 -0.11 -12.79
CA GLN A 283 26.30 -1.24 -11.92
C GLN A 283 25.12 -2.19 -11.80
N ASN A 284 25.43 -3.46 -11.50
CA ASN A 284 24.46 -4.51 -11.34
C ASN A 284 24.18 -4.77 -9.86
N LEU A 285 22.96 -4.47 -9.43
CA LEU A 285 22.47 -4.87 -8.12
C LEU A 285 22.07 -6.34 -8.15
N THR A 286 22.86 -7.18 -7.50
CA THR A 286 22.61 -8.64 -7.46
C THR A 286 21.80 -9.01 -6.24
N LEU A 287 20.66 -9.64 -6.47
CA LEU A 287 19.69 -10.09 -5.48
C LEU A 287 19.73 -11.63 -5.41
N LYS A 288 19.88 -12.20 -4.22
CA LYS A 288 19.71 -13.62 -3.97
C LYS A 288 18.41 -13.83 -3.20
N LEU A 289 17.52 -14.64 -3.76
CA LEU A 289 16.18 -14.90 -3.24
C LEU A 289 16.07 -16.38 -2.90
N GLY A 290 15.76 -16.69 -1.65
CA GLY A 290 15.59 -18.07 -1.16
C GLY A 290 14.34 -18.21 -0.30
N PRO A 291 13.12 -18.13 -0.88
CA PRO A 291 11.91 -18.19 -0.08
C PRO A 291 11.67 -19.59 0.50
N GLU A 292 11.43 -19.67 1.80
CA GLU A 292 11.09 -20.93 2.49
C GLU A 292 9.59 -21.23 2.38
N ASN A 293 8.75 -20.19 2.38
CA ASN A 293 7.30 -20.30 2.49
C ASN A 293 6.60 -19.75 1.24
N PRO A 294 5.50 -20.37 0.79
CA PRO A 294 4.74 -19.90 -0.36
C PRO A 294 3.88 -18.67 0.01
N GLY A 295 3.46 -17.95 -1.02
CA GLY A 295 2.63 -16.77 -0.88
C GLY A 295 2.97 -15.68 -1.90
N HIS A 296 2.22 -14.59 -1.85
CA HIS A 296 2.59 -13.34 -2.51
C HIS A 296 3.25 -12.41 -1.49
N PHE A 297 4.46 -11.96 -1.80
CA PHE A 297 5.27 -11.08 -0.96
C PHE A 297 5.51 -9.75 -1.69
N GLN A 298 5.16 -8.66 -1.02
CA GLN A 298 5.38 -7.31 -1.50
C GLN A 298 6.42 -6.63 -0.59
N GLY A 299 7.28 -5.82 -1.20
CA GLY A 299 8.33 -5.10 -0.49
C GLY A 299 8.93 -3.98 -1.30
N THR A 300 9.94 -3.33 -0.73
CA THR A 300 10.67 -2.26 -1.41
C THR A 300 12.15 -2.35 -1.07
N ILE A 301 13.00 -2.24 -2.09
CA ILE A 301 14.43 -1.97 -1.92
C ILE A 301 14.62 -0.46 -1.93
N ASN A 302 15.09 0.10 -0.82
CA ASN A 302 15.44 1.50 -0.69
C ASN A 302 16.96 1.64 -0.84
N ILE A 303 17.40 2.34 -1.88
CA ILE A 303 18.81 2.67 -2.11
C ILE A 303 18.99 4.15 -1.78
N SER A 304 19.54 4.44 -0.61
CA SER A 304 19.92 5.80 -0.24
C SER A 304 21.32 6.13 -0.73
N TYR A 305 21.53 7.34 -1.25
CA TYR A 305 22.81 7.79 -1.77
C TYR A 305 22.97 9.30 -1.62
N MET A 306 24.21 9.78 -1.63
CA MET A 306 24.57 11.19 -1.59
C MET A 306 24.87 11.72 -2.99
N GLN A 307 24.33 12.89 -3.28
CA GLN A 307 24.54 13.62 -4.53
C GLN A 307 24.49 15.13 -4.28
N ASN A 308 25.51 15.89 -4.69
CA ASN A 308 25.58 17.34 -4.40
C ASN A 308 25.35 17.67 -2.91
N GLU A 309 25.91 16.87 -1.99
CA GLU A 309 25.69 17.04 -0.54
C GLU A 309 24.23 16.85 -0.08
N ASN A 310 23.33 16.41 -0.97
CA ASN A 310 21.95 16.06 -0.67
C ASN A 310 21.79 14.53 -0.61
N GLN A 311 21.00 14.07 0.36
CA GLN A 311 20.62 12.67 0.47
C GLN A 311 19.39 12.39 -0.39
N ASN A 312 19.50 11.41 -1.28
CA ASN A 312 18.42 10.93 -2.15
C ASN A 312 18.14 9.46 -1.88
N ILE A 313 16.93 9.01 -2.24
CA ILE A 313 16.50 7.62 -2.08
C ILE A 313 15.84 7.16 -3.38
N LEU A 314 16.38 6.10 -3.98
CA LEU A 314 15.71 5.33 -5.03
C LEU A 314 14.92 4.19 -4.40
N GLN A 315 13.65 4.06 -4.76
CA GLN A 315 12.78 2.98 -4.31
C GLN A 315 12.50 2.03 -5.47
N ILE A 316 12.81 0.76 -5.30
CA ILE A 316 12.53 -0.30 -6.26
C ILE A 316 11.49 -1.23 -5.64
N PRO A 317 10.22 -1.19 -6.08
CA PRO A 317 9.18 -2.07 -5.59
C PRO A 317 9.46 -3.53 -5.97
N LEU A 318 9.03 -4.44 -5.08
CA LEU A 318 9.14 -5.88 -5.24
C LEU A 318 7.74 -6.51 -5.22
N SER A 319 7.47 -7.39 -6.18
CA SER A 319 6.28 -8.24 -6.22
C SER A 319 6.71 -9.68 -6.53
N ILE A 320 6.75 -10.51 -5.50
CA ILE A 320 7.34 -11.84 -5.52
C ILE A 320 6.24 -12.88 -5.31
N PHE A 321 6.00 -13.71 -6.32
CA PHE A 321 5.02 -14.79 -6.29
C PHE A 321 5.76 -16.10 -6.00
N VAL A 322 5.42 -16.75 -4.90
CA VAL A 322 6.09 -17.98 -4.45
C VAL A 322 5.09 -19.13 -4.41
N LEU A 323 5.37 -20.19 -5.17
CA LEU A 323 4.63 -21.46 -5.10
C LEU A 323 5.46 -22.54 -4.43
N SER A 324 4.81 -23.53 -3.83
CA SER A 324 5.51 -24.68 -3.27
C SER A 324 6.24 -25.46 -4.36
N LYS A 325 7.44 -25.94 -4.05
CA LYS A 325 8.20 -26.84 -4.93
C LYS A 325 7.34 -28.02 -5.40
N GLY A 326 7.38 -28.31 -6.70
CA GLY A 326 6.57 -29.37 -7.32
C GLY A 326 5.18 -28.92 -7.81
N THR A 327 4.80 -27.66 -7.59
CA THR A 327 3.61 -27.07 -8.20
C THR A 327 3.84 -26.82 -9.70
N PRO A 328 2.84 -27.03 -10.58
CA PRO A 328 2.94 -26.69 -12.00
C PRO A 328 3.19 -25.19 -12.23
N LYS A 329 3.98 -24.83 -13.24
CA LYS A 329 4.29 -23.42 -13.55
C LYS A 329 3.07 -22.64 -14.03
N GLU A 330 2.09 -23.32 -14.62
CA GLU A 330 0.85 -22.73 -15.10
C GLU A 330 0.05 -22.06 -13.97
N ASN A 331 0.30 -22.47 -12.73
CA ASN A 331 -0.36 -21.94 -11.54
C ASN A 331 0.13 -20.53 -11.13
N PHE A 332 1.21 -20.01 -11.74
CA PHE A 332 1.59 -18.60 -11.58
C PHE A 332 0.65 -17.65 -12.33
N GLN A 333 -0.18 -18.16 -13.26
CA GLN A 333 -1.13 -17.33 -13.97
C GLN A 333 -2.10 -16.66 -12.99
N ILE A 334 -2.14 -15.34 -13.06
CA ILE A 334 -3.10 -14.52 -12.31
C ILE A 334 -4.46 -14.68 -12.98
N ILE A 335 -5.42 -15.24 -12.26
CA ILE A 335 -6.78 -15.44 -12.75
C ILE A 335 -7.61 -14.18 -12.47
N GLU A 336 -8.31 -13.69 -13.49
CA GLU A 336 -9.24 -12.54 -13.43
C GLU A 336 -10.54 -12.83 -12.64
N LYS A 337 -10.43 -13.51 -11.51
CA LYS A 337 -11.50 -13.84 -10.56
C LYS A 337 -10.97 -13.72 -9.13
N THR A 338 -11.83 -13.42 -8.16
CA THR A 338 -11.48 -13.47 -6.73
C THR A 338 -11.36 -14.93 -6.25
N CYS A 339 -10.71 -15.14 -5.11
CA CYS A 339 -10.64 -16.47 -4.52
C CYS A 339 -12.04 -17.02 -4.16
N GLU A 340 -12.93 -16.14 -3.68
CA GLU A 340 -14.31 -16.46 -3.33
C GLU A 340 -15.14 -16.86 -4.57
N GLU A 341 -14.98 -16.17 -5.70
CA GLU A 341 -15.63 -16.49 -6.98
C GLU A 341 -15.24 -17.88 -7.50
N MET A 342 -14.08 -18.39 -7.07
CA MET A 342 -13.57 -19.72 -7.42
C MET A 342 -13.84 -20.79 -6.34
N LEU A 343 -14.62 -20.45 -5.31
CA LEU A 343 -14.88 -21.32 -4.15
C LEU A 343 -13.59 -21.79 -3.46
N GLY A 344 -12.55 -20.96 -3.50
CA GLY A 344 -11.26 -21.20 -2.86
C GLY A 344 -11.14 -20.49 -1.50
N GLN A 345 -10.03 -20.75 -0.82
CA GLN A 345 -9.65 -20.10 0.44
C GLN A 345 -8.35 -19.32 0.26
N VAL A 346 -8.32 -18.05 0.70
CA VAL A 346 -7.09 -17.25 0.72
C VAL A 346 -6.21 -17.75 1.85
N CYS A 347 -4.98 -18.15 1.53
CA CYS A 347 -3.99 -18.60 2.50
C CYS A 347 -3.09 -17.43 2.91
N LYS A 348 -2.77 -17.35 4.21
CA LYS A 348 -1.89 -16.31 4.73
C LYS A 348 -0.45 -16.50 4.22
N SER A 349 0.04 -15.55 3.41
CA SER A 349 1.41 -15.53 2.89
C SER A 349 2.43 -15.76 4.00
N GLY A 350 3.35 -16.69 3.78
CA GLY A 350 4.42 -16.99 4.75
C GLY A 350 4.00 -17.79 5.99
N ALA A 351 2.71 -18.07 6.19
CA ALA A 351 2.20 -18.76 7.37
C ALA A 351 1.34 -19.99 7.05
N GLU A 352 0.79 -20.10 5.85
CA GLU A 352 -0.06 -21.20 5.43
C GLU A 352 0.30 -21.73 4.03
N ILE A 353 0.19 -23.05 3.85
CA ILE A 353 0.44 -23.76 2.60
C ILE A 353 -0.87 -24.30 2.05
N CYS A 354 -1.06 -24.20 0.73
CA CYS A 354 -2.19 -24.84 0.05
C CYS A 354 -1.99 -26.36 -0.07
N ASN A 355 -2.99 -27.14 0.33
CA ASN A 355 -2.94 -28.61 0.28
C ASN A 355 -3.32 -29.22 -1.09
N LYS A 356 -3.84 -28.40 -2.02
CA LYS A 356 -4.29 -28.81 -3.35
C LYS A 356 -3.67 -27.90 -4.41
N THR A 357 -4.50 -27.15 -5.13
CA THR A 357 -4.10 -26.31 -6.25
C THR A 357 -3.98 -24.87 -5.78
N PRO A 358 -2.75 -24.36 -5.57
CA PRO A 358 -2.53 -22.95 -5.35
C PRO A 358 -2.63 -22.19 -6.66
N ILE A 359 -3.22 -20.99 -6.63
CA ILE A 359 -3.35 -20.06 -7.76
C ILE A 359 -3.29 -18.62 -7.25
N PHE A 360 -3.00 -17.67 -8.14
CA PHE A 360 -3.07 -16.24 -7.83
C PHE A 360 -4.29 -15.59 -8.46
N THR A 361 -4.91 -14.64 -7.76
CA THR A 361 -6.18 -13.99 -8.14
C THR A 361 -5.96 -12.56 -8.63
N LYS A 362 -6.98 -11.92 -9.20
CA LYS A 362 -6.92 -10.50 -9.64
C LYS A 362 -6.53 -9.52 -8.54
N ASN A 363 -6.72 -9.90 -7.27
CA ASN A 363 -6.32 -9.13 -6.09
C ASN A 363 -4.88 -9.48 -5.61
N LEU A 364 -4.15 -10.28 -6.39
CA LEU A 364 -2.83 -10.84 -6.07
C LEU A 364 -2.81 -11.76 -4.84
N GLU A 365 -3.96 -12.31 -4.46
CA GLU A 365 -4.08 -13.19 -3.30
C GLU A 365 -3.50 -14.58 -3.59
N TYR A 366 -2.82 -15.17 -2.61
CA TYR A 366 -2.45 -16.59 -2.65
C TYR A 366 -3.68 -17.44 -2.31
N CYS A 367 -4.37 -17.93 -3.34
CA CYS A 367 -5.64 -18.65 -3.22
C CYS A 367 -5.45 -20.16 -3.39
N CYS A 368 -6.13 -20.94 -2.55
CA CYS A 368 -6.12 -22.39 -2.59
C CYS A 368 -7.49 -22.94 -2.97
N LEU A 369 -7.56 -23.76 -4.03
CA LEU A 369 -8.78 -24.52 -4.40
C LEU A 369 -8.99 -25.77 -3.52
N GLY A 370 -8.66 -25.64 -2.23
CA GLY A 370 -8.60 -26.70 -1.24
C GLY A 370 -8.70 -26.12 0.15
N SER A 371 -7.71 -26.37 1.00
CA SER A 371 -7.64 -25.82 2.36
C SER A 371 -6.24 -25.30 2.65
N CYS A 372 -6.19 -24.22 3.42
CA CYS A 372 -4.95 -23.65 3.93
C CYS A 372 -4.51 -24.40 5.19
N ILE A 373 -3.26 -24.85 5.21
CA ILE A 373 -2.65 -25.57 6.32
C ILE A 373 -1.56 -24.70 6.94
N SER A 374 -1.66 -24.40 8.24
CA SER A 374 -0.65 -23.61 8.93
C SER A 374 0.71 -24.30 8.95
N ILE A 375 1.75 -23.53 8.63
CA ILE A 375 3.15 -23.94 8.72
C ILE A 375 3.47 -24.02 10.20
N LYS A 376 3.82 -25.22 10.69
CA LYS A 376 4.24 -25.37 12.08
C LYS A 376 5.59 -24.66 12.24
N GLU A 377 5.60 -23.49 12.86
CA GLU A 377 6.81 -23.04 13.54
C GLU A 377 7.14 -24.11 14.59
N GLU A 378 8.39 -24.61 14.58
CA GLU A 378 8.97 -25.15 15.80
C GLU A 378 9.10 -24.00 16.80
N SER A 379 7.97 -23.55 17.33
CA SER A 379 7.97 -22.86 18.60
C SER A 379 8.59 -23.84 19.57
N SER A 380 9.82 -23.54 20.01
CA SER A 380 10.40 -24.11 21.21
C SER A 380 9.27 -24.16 22.21
N SER A 381 8.81 -25.37 22.55
CA SER A 381 7.60 -25.56 23.30
C SER A 381 7.75 -24.84 24.63
N GLY A 382 7.22 -23.61 24.71
CA GLY A 382 6.83 -22.94 25.95
C GLY A 382 5.62 -23.68 26.49
N GLY A 383 5.76 -24.99 26.64
CA GLY A 383 4.78 -25.85 27.25
C GLY A 383 4.66 -25.44 28.70
N PHE A 384 3.45 -25.64 29.22
CA PHE A 384 3.00 -25.41 30.59
C PHE A 384 3.86 -26.06 31.71
N GLY A 385 5.10 -26.48 31.46
CA GLY A 385 6.04 -27.03 32.43
C GLY A 385 6.33 -26.08 33.60
N TRP A 386 6.34 -24.77 33.37
CA TRP A 386 6.49 -23.81 34.49
C TRP A 386 5.26 -23.81 35.43
N LEU A 387 4.06 -23.97 34.88
CA LEU A 387 2.82 -24.06 35.66
C LEU A 387 2.75 -25.39 36.43
N VAL A 388 3.18 -26.50 35.83
CA VAL A 388 3.31 -27.78 36.53
C VAL A 388 4.37 -27.69 37.65
N GLY A 389 5.49 -27.01 37.40
CA GLY A 389 6.53 -26.74 38.40
C GLY A 389 6.01 -25.94 39.60
N ILE A 390 5.22 -24.89 39.37
CA ILE A 390 4.59 -24.09 40.44
C ILE A 390 3.60 -24.93 41.25
N VAL A 391 2.79 -25.76 40.60
CA VAL A 391 1.83 -26.64 41.30
C VAL A 391 2.55 -27.66 42.19
N ILE A 392 3.62 -28.28 41.69
CA ILE A 392 4.44 -29.22 42.49
C ILE A 392 5.08 -28.51 43.68
N LEU A 393 5.59 -27.29 43.50
CA LEU A 393 6.22 -26.52 44.56
C LEU A 393 5.20 -26.12 45.66
N ILE A 394 3.98 -25.73 45.29
CA ILE A 394 2.90 -25.45 46.24
C ILE A 394 2.51 -26.72 47.03
N VAL A 395 2.42 -27.87 46.36
CA VAL A 395 2.12 -29.15 47.03
C VAL A 395 3.23 -29.53 48.01
N LEU A 396 4.51 -29.36 47.63
CA LEU A 396 5.65 -29.63 48.53
C LEU A 396 5.69 -28.67 49.73
N VAL A 397 5.36 -27.38 49.54
CA VAL A 397 5.25 -26.41 50.64
C VAL A 397 4.10 -26.77 51.59
N LEU A 398 2.95 -27.21 51.07
CA LEU A 398 1.81 -27.66 51.89
C LEU A 398 2.13 -28.94 52.67
N ILE A 399 2.79 -29.92 52.04
CA ILE A 399 3.24 -31.15 52.70
C ILE A 399 4.29 -30.83 53.76
N GLY A 400 5.28 -29.99 53.44
CA GLY A 400 6.32 -29.55 54.36
C GLY A 400 5.75 -28.79 55.57
N TYR A 401 4.79 -27.89 55.33
CA TYR A 401 4.10 -27.16 56.41
C TYR A 401 3.26 -28.10 57.28
N SER A 402 2.57 -29.08 56.69
CA SER A 402 1.82 -30.10 57.43
C SER A 402 2.73 -30.95 58.33
N PHE A 403 3.88 -31.40 57.81
CA PHE A 403 4.89 -32.12 58.61
C PHE A 403 5.51 -31.26 59.71
N TYR A 404 5.86 -30.01 59.41
CA TYR A 404 6.39 -29.06 60.40
C TYR A 404 5.38 -28.78 61.52
N LYS A 405 4.10 -28.58 61.19
CA LYS A 405 3.03 -28.40 62.17
C LYS A 405 2.79 -29.66 63.01
N LYS A 406 2.92 -30.85 62.40
CA LYS A 406 2.81 -32.13 63.12
C LYS A 406 3.99 -32.36 64.05
N GLN A 407 5.18 -31.84 63.75
CA GLN A 407 6.35 -31.95 64.60
C GLN A 407 6.28 -31.03 65.85
N GLN A 408 5.62 -29.87 65.75
CA GLN A 408 5.38 -29.01 66.93
C GLN A 408 4.35 -29.59 67.92
N LEU A 409 3.51 -30.53 67.49
CA LEU A 409 2.59 -31.27 68.37
C LEU A 409 3.27 -32.38 69.19
N PHE A 410 4.53 -32.71 68.88
CA PHE A 410 5.38 -33.62 69.66
C PHE A 410 6.53 -32.85 70.31
N GLN A 411 6.24 -31.79 71.06
CA GLN A 411 7.17 -31.36 72.10
C GLN A 411 7.21 -32.45 73.16
N SER A 412 8.38 -33.06 73.36
CA SER A 412 8.63 -33.95 74.50
C SER A 412 8.28 -33.19 75.79
N PRO A 413 7.54 -33.81 76.73
CA PRO A 413 7.16 -33.14 77.96
C PRO A 413 8.40 -32.69 78.73
N THR A 414 8.38 -31.45 79.20
CA THR A 414 9.40 -30.90 80.10
C THR A 414 9.52 -31.79 81.35
N SER A 415 10.76 -31.97 81.84
CA SER A 415 11.12 -32.87 82.95
C SER A 415 10.29 -32.71 84.24
N LYS A 416 9.58 -31.58 84.42
CA LYS A 416 8.68 -31.35 85.57
C LYS A 416 7.34 -32.11 85.47
N ASP A 417 6.82 -32.36 84.28
CA ASP A 417 5.52 -33.04 84.10
C ASP A 417 5.64 -34.57 84.09
N ALA A 418 6.81 -35.09 83.71
CA ALA A 418 7.15 -36.50 83.85
C ALA A 418 7.27 -36.93 85.33
N LEU A 419 7.79 -36.04 86.19
CA LEU A 419 7.89 -36.27 87.64
C LEU A 419 6.50 -36.31 88.31
N ALA A 420 5.57 -35.41 87.94
CA ALA A 420 4.23 -35.35 88.51
C ALA A 420 3.37 -36.58 88.18
N THR A 421 3.55 -37.17 86.99
CA THR A 421 2.84 -38.38 86.55
C THR A 421 3.39 -39.64 87.22
N THR A 422 4.70 -39.74 87.44
CA THR A 422 5.28 -40.84 88.25
C THR A 422 4.88 -40.78 89.72
N THR A 423 4.78 -39.59 90.32
CA THR A 423 4.35 -39.45 91.73
C THR A 423 2.89 -39.87 91.93
N LYS A 424 1.98 -39.49 91.02
CA LYS A 424 0.58 -39.96 91.03
C LYS A 424 0.45 -41.47 90.80
N SER A 425 1.28 -42.05 89.93
CA SER A 425 1.36 -43.50 89.71
C SER A 425 1.85 -44.28 90.95
N PHE A 426 2.68 -43.67 91.80
CA PHE A 426 3.15 -44.29 93.03
C PHE A 426 2.12 -44.13 94.17
N GLU A 427 1.51 -42.96 94.31
CA GLU A 427 0.43 -42.70 95.30
C GLU A 427 -0.80 -43.61 95.10
N SER A 428 -1.17 -43.88 93.84
CA SER A 428 -2.27 -44.80 93.49
C SER A 428 -1.95 -46.27 93.73
N ARG A 429 -0.66 -46.65 93.84
CA ARG A 429 -0.23 -48.01 94.20
C ARG A 429 -0.13 -48.21 95.72
N ILE A 430 0.09 -47.13 96.48
CA ILE A 430 0.17 -47.15 97.95
C ILE A 430 -1.22 -47.03 98.60
N SER A 431 -2.19 -46.37 97.95
CA SER A 431 -3.56 -46.17 98.46
C SER A 431 -4.55 -47.33 98.20
N GLY A 432 -4.07 -48.48 97.71
CA GLY A 432 -4.79 -49.76 97.80
C GLY A 432 -6.18 -49.78 97.16
N ASN A 433 -6.34 -49.35 95.91
CA ASN A 433 -7.61 -49.52 95.19
C ASN A 433 -7.38 -50.06 93.77
N GLN A 434 -7.17 -51.37 93.64
CA GLN A 434 -7.21 -52.08 92.37
C GLN A 434 -8.12 -53.31 92.47
N THR A 435 -9.38 -53.14 92.09
CA THR A 435 -10.29 -54.22 91.69
C THR A 435 -10.22 -54.39 90.16
N LYS A 436 -9.22 -55.12 89.65
CA LYS A 436 -9.37 -55.79 88.35
C LYS A 436 -8.40 -56.97 88.21
N ARG A 437 -8.99 -58.16 88.34
CA ARG A 437 -8.40 -59.46 88.06
C ARG A 437 -8.07 -59.53 86.55
N THR A 438 -6.80 -59.68 86.20
CA THR A 438 -6.36 -60.10 84.86
C THR A 438 -6.38 -61.62 84.78
N VAL A 439 -7.26 -62.16 83.94
CA VAL A 439 -7.21 -63.56 83.50
C VAL A 439 -6.32 -63.57 82.26
N GLY A 440 -5.21 -64.30 82.34
CA GLY A 440 -4.30 -64.51 81.23
C GLY A 440 -4.80 -65.65 80.35
N ASP A 441 -4.87 -65.42 79.05
CA ASP A 441 -5.11 -66.46 78.06
C ASP A 441 -3.79 -66.78 77.36
N LEU A 442 -3.30 -67.98 77.59
CA LEU A 442 -2.11 -68.56 76.95
C LEU A 442 -2.59 -69.39 75.78
N THR A 443 -2.28 -68.99 74.56
CA THR A 443 -2.35 -69.89 73.39
C THR A 443 -0.94 -70.31 72.99
N LYS A 444 -0.71 -71.62 73.06
CA LYS A 444 0.46 -72.36 72.57
C LYS A 444 0.11 -72.93 71.19
N PHE A 445 1.08 -72.85 70.27
CA PHE A 445 1.30 -73.61 69.02
C PHE A 445 0.11 -73.90 68.10
#